data_AF-A0A147EWG5-F1
#
_entry.id   AF-A0A147EWG5-F1
#
_cell.length_a   1.000
_cell.length_b   1.000
_cell.length_c   1.000
_cell.angle_alpha   90.00
_cell.angle_beta   90.00
_cell.angle_gamma   90.00
#
_symmetry.space_group_name_H-M   'P 1'
#
loop_
_entity.id
_entity.type
_entity.pdbx_description
1 polymer ?
#
loop_
_entity_poly.entity_id
_entity_poly.type
_entity_poly.pdbx_seq_one_letter_code
_entity_poly.pdbx_strand_id
1 'polypeptide(L)'
;GDPDAGNESIDGGFTATKGSRHLLVIAATEGEPLRIPDAKNVDRGIDRTIGGWEMWSDEFSYEGPWADDVQRSALALKLLLFSPTGAIAAAATTSLPENPRGGKNWDYRFAWVRDLAYTAHAWVGFGLREETHAAISWLLRTIRKNGPEVQVMYTLDGDAEIGLEKHQVPGWNGNQPVVTGNPAQGQLQLGVYGDLIALCRTYVEAGNRLDIQTGRLLADVADRTCDLWRREDSGMWELPELRHYTSSKMGCWKALDDAQWLAEGGHIPDNGDRWRAERDRIHAWVDERCWSEKLEAYTLAPGSEDLDASVLLHAPTGFDRGERMSKTLDAITQRLTTENHLVYRYTGMDQEEQTFVACAFWRATALACVGRHAEALEAMDALVAQGNDVGIYSEMIAESDGAFWGNLPQALSHLALINAALVIRDLVDDAELADR
;
A
#
# COMPACT_ATOMS: atom_id res chain seq x y z
N GLY A 1 27.52 31.44 -1.46
CA GLY A 1 27.36 32.31 -2.63
C GLY A 1 26.11 33.14 -2.40
N ASP A 2 26.07 34.34 -2.96
CA ASP A 2 24.88 35.21 -2.96
C ASP A 2 23.81 34.60 -3.90
N PRO A 3 22.58 34.36 -3.44
CA PRO A 3 21.53 33.67 -4.21
C PRO A 3 20.69 34.70 -4.98
N ASP A 4 21.12 35.05 -6.19
CA ASP A 4 20.28 35.82 -7.12
C ASP A 4 20.76 35.60 -8.57
N ALA A 5 20.45 34.43 -9.13
CA ALA A 5 20.24 34.18 -10.57
C ALA A 5 19.95 32.67 -10.80
N GLY A 6 18.96 32.37 -11.65
CA GLY A 6 18.43 31.03 -11.91
C GLY A 6 19.49 29.93 -12.13
N ASN A 7 19.20 28.75 -11.56
CA ASN A 7 20.09 27.63 -11.28
C ASN A 7 21.13 27.89 -10.17
N GLU A 8 20.62 27.99 -8.94
CA GLU A 8 21.43 27.95 -7.72
C GLU A 8 22.03 26.55 -7.54
N SER A 9 23.20 26.34 -8.14
CA SER A 9 24.05 25.18 -7.87
C SER A 9 25.14 25.58 -6.88
N ILE A 10 25.48 24.65 -5.98
CA ILE A 10 26.64 24.77 -5.09
C ILE A 10 27.65 23.73 -5.54
N ASP A 11 28.73 24.18 -6.14
CA ASP A 11 29.82 23.31 -6.60
C ASP A 11 31.01 23.37 -5.64
N GLY A 12 31.69 22.23 -5.46
CA GLY A 12 32.89 22.10 -4.65
C GLY A 12 33.72 20.89 -5.06
N GLY A 13 35.03 20.93 -4.80
CA GLY A 13 35.96 19.85 -5.14
C GLY A 13 37.00 19.61 -4.06
N PHE A 14 37.47 18.37 -3.94
CA PHE A 14 38.59 17.99 -3.09
C PHE A 14 39.46 16.96 -3.81
N THR A 15 40.74 16.88 -3.44
CA THR A 15 41.66 15.86 -3.97
C THR A 15 41.74 14.70 -2.97
N ALA A 16 41.44 13.49 -3.43
CA ALA A 16 41.64 12.26 -2.68
C ALA A 16 42.94 11.56 -3.12
N THR A 17 43.50 10.72 -2.25
CA THR A 17 44.63 9.84 -2.58
C THR A 17 44.23 8.40 -2.29
N LYS A 18 44.93 7.42 -2.87
CA LYS A 18 44.61 6.01 -2.63
C LYS A 18 44.69 5.70 -1.13
N GLY A 19 43.58 5.21 -0.56
CA GLY A 19 43.47 4.87 0.87
C GLY A 19 43.13 6.05 1.79
N SER A 20 42.93 7.27 1.26
CA SER A 20 42.41 8.36 2.07
C SER A 20 40.92 8.19 2.33
N ARG A 21 40.48 8.65 3.50
CA ARG A 21 39.07 8.67 3.91
C ARG A 21 38.64 10.11 4.07
N HIS A 22 37.54 10.47 3.43
CA HIS A 22 36.97 11.82 3.46
C HIS A 22 35.51 11.74 3.86
N LEU A 23 35.05 12.72 4.62
CA LEU A 23 33.66 12.84 5.04
C LEU A 23 33.11 14.15 4.49
N LEU A 24 32.03 14.06 3.71
CA LEU A 24 31.23 15.19 3.26
C LEU A 24 29.95 15.20 4.09
N VAL A 25 29.60 16.37 4.63
CA VAL A 25 28.39 16.53 5.44
C VAL A 25 27.57 17.67 4.87
N ILE A 26 26.34 17.37 4.49
CA ILE A 26 25.34 18.35 4.09
C ILE A 26 24.42 18.55 5.29
N ALA A 27 24.33 19.79 5.77
CA ALA A 27 23.43 20.18 6.83
C ALA A 27 22.45 21.23 6.26
N ALA A 28 21.16 21.00 6.48
CA ALA A 28 20.09 21.87 6.03
C ALA A 28 19.09 22.09 7.17
N THR A 29 18.49 23.28 7.22
CA THR A 29 17.39 23.65 8.10
C THR A 29 16.41 24.50 7.30
N GLU A 30 15.14 24.49 7.71
CA GLU A 30 14.10 25.33 7.13
C GLU A 30 13.62 26.31 8.20
N GLY A 31 13.77 27.62 7.96
CA GLY A 31 13.30 28.65 8.90
C GLY A 31 14.01 28.69 10.28
N GLU A 32 15.09 27.93 10.47
CA GLU A 32 15.77 27.77 11.77
C GLU A 32 17.29 27.97 11.67
N PRO A 33 17.98 28.35 12.77
CA PRO A 33 19.44 28.45 12.80
C PRO A 33 20.13 27.13 12.42
N LEU A 34 21.05 27.18 11.46
CA LEU A 34 21.81 26.01 11.02
C LEU A 34 22.88 25.60 12.03
N ARG A 35 22.74 24.39 12.59
CA ARG A 35 23.78 23.78 13.44
C ARG A 35 24.82 23.08 12.55
N ILE A 36 26.04 23.61 12.51
CA ILE A 36 27.16 22.95 11.83
C ILE A 36 27.60 21.71 12.62
N PRO A 37 27.56 20.50 12.03
CA PRO A 37 27.92 19.29 12.74
C PRO A 37 29.43 19.14 12.87
N ASP A 38 29.88 18.62 14.02
CA ASP A 38 31.27 18.21 14.20
C ASP A 38 31.55 16.92 13.39
N ALA A 39 32.55 16.98 12.52
CA ALA A 39 32.86 15.88 11.59
C ALA A 39 33.19 14.56 12.31
N LYS A 40 33.87 14.59 13.47
CA LYS A 40 34.19 13.36 14.21
C LYS A 40 32.93 12.73 14.80
N ASN A 41 31.98 13.55 15.24
CA ASN A 41 30.70 13.07 15.74
C ASN A 41 29.85 12.46 14.63
N VAL A 42 29.83 13.05 13.43
CA VAL A 42 29.14 12.49 12.25
C VAL A 42 29.78 11.17 11.84
N ASP A 43 31.10 11.11 11.83
CA ASP A 43 31.86 9.93 11.46
C ASP A 43 31.50 8.70 12.31
N ARG A 44 31.49 8.87 13.65
CA ARG A 44 31.01 7.84 14.59
C ARG A 44 29.51 7.60 14.50
N GLY A 45 28.77 8.59 13.99
CA GLY A 45 27.32 8.51 13.80
C GLY A 45 26.94 7.47 12.75
N ILE A 46 27.78 7.25 11.74
CA ILE A 46 27.55 6.24 10.70
C ILE A 46 27.45 4.84 11.34
N ASP A 47 28.44 4.44 12.14
CA ASP A 47 28.43 3.12 12.80
C ASP A 47 27.26 2.97 13.77
N ARG A 48 26.86 4.07 14.45
CA ARG A 48 25.68 4.06 15.32
C ARG A 48 24.39 3.85 14.52
N THR A 49 24.26 4.50 13.36
CA THR A 49 23.11 4.33 12.48
C THR A 49 23.04 2.89 11.98
N ILE A 50 24.17 2.32 11.52
CA ILE A 50 24.25 0.92 11.08
C ILE A 50 23.82 -0.01 12.21
N GLY A 51 24.44 0.09 13.38
CA GLY A 51 24.10 -0.78 14.52
C GLY A 51 22.66 -0.62 15.01
N GLY A 52 22.06 0.58 14.87
CA GLY A 52 20.65 0.79 15.17
C GLY A 52 19.70 0.07 14.21
N TRP A 53 20.04 0.03 12.91
CA TRP A 53 19.27 -0.70 11.90
C TRP A 53 19.48 -2.21 11.97
N GLU A 54 20.69 -2.67 12.26
CA GLU A 54 20.97 -4.09 12.53
C GLU A 54 20.18 -4.58 13.74
N MET A 55 20.23 -3.85 14.86
CA MET A 55 19.44 -4.16 16.05
C MET A 55 17.93 -4.16 15.77
N TRP A 56 17.43 -3.19 15.00
CA TRP A 56 16.01 -3.18 14.63
C TRP A 56 15.62 -4.38 13.76
N SER A 57 16.55 -4.83 12.92
CA SER A 57 16.38 -5.97 12.00
C SER A 57 16.33 -7.30 12.73
N ASP A 58 17.12 -7.47 13.80
CA ASP A 58 17.15 -8.69 14.62
C ASP A 58 15.84 -8.96 15.38
N GLU A 59 15.05 -7.91 15.63
CA GLU A 59 13.74 -8.00 16.30
C GLU A 59 12.63 -8.50 15.37
N PHE A 60 12.92 -8.64 14.08
CA PHE A 60 12.01 -9.11 13.06
C PHE A 60 12.48 -10.48 12.57
N SER A 61 11.55 -11.43 12.44
CA SER A 61 11.87 -12.70 11.79
C SER A 61 10.73 -13.14 10.88
N TYR A 62 11.12 -13.61 9.70
CA TYR A 62 10.28 -14.37 8.79
C TYR A 62 11.04 -15.66 8.49
N GLU A 63 10.40 -16.79 8.77
CA GLU A 63 10.90 -18.11 8.40
C GLU A 63 10.17 -18.53 7.13
N GLY A 64 10.91 -18.57 6.02
CA GLY A 64 10.41 -18.95 4.71
C GLY A 64 11.41 -18.62 3.59
N PRO A 65 11.13 -19.02 2.35
CA PRO A 65 12.11 -18.96 1.25
C PRO A 65 12.52 -17.53 0.84
N TRP A 66 11.67 -16.52 1.10
CA TRP A 66 11.93 -15.12 0.73
C TRP A 66 12.34 -14.23 1.92
N ALA A 67 13.02 -14.79 2.92
CA ALA A 67 13.32 -14.07 4.16
C ALA A 67 14.11 -12.76 3.95
N ASP A 68 15.10 -12.77 3.06
CA ASP A 68 15.91 -11.57 2.79
C ASP A 68 15.08 -10.47 2.11
N ASP A 69 14.18 -10.82 1.19
CA ASP A 69 13.30 -9.89 0.48
C ASP A 69 12.24 -9.29 1.40
N VAL A 70 11.69 -10.14 2.27
CA VAL A 70 10.74 -9.74 3.32
C VAL A 70 11.42 -8.80 4.32
N GLN A 71 12.63 -9.12 4.77
CA GLN A 71 13.43 -8.26 5.65
C GLN A 71 13.70 -6.91 5.00
N ARG A 72 14.13 -6.91 3.73
CA ARG A 72 14.42 -5.68 2.99
C ARG A 72 13.18 -4.82 2.82
N SER A 73 12.04 -5.43 2.54
CA SER A 73 10.76 -4.73 2.43
C SER A 73 10.30 -4.15 3.75
N ALA A 74 10.49 -4.86 4.86
CA ALA A 74 10.20 -4.35 6.20
C ALA A 74 11.06 -3.13 6.54
N LEU A 75 12.35 -3.14 6.15
CA LEU A 75 13.24 -1.98 6.28
C LEU A 75 12.77 -0.78 5.45
N ALA A 76 12.34 -1.01 4.19
CA ALA A 76 11.81 0.05 3.34
C ALA A 76 10.56 0.70 3.97
N LEU A 77 9.63 -0.09 4.51
CA LEU A 77 8.45 0.42 5.22
C LEU A 77 8.81 1.16 6.50
N LYS A 78 9.80 0.69 7.26
CA LYS A 78 10.31 1.38 8.45
C LYS A 78 10.91 2.74 8.10
N LEU A 79 11.55 2.88 6.95
CA LEU A 79 12.06 4.18 6.46
C LEU A 79 10.94 5.15 6.08
N LEU A 80 9.75 4.64 5.73
CA LEU A 80 8.56 5.45 5.43
C LEU A 80 7.77 5.86 6.67
N LEU A 81 8.13 5.34 7.85
CA LEU A 81 7.52 5.73 9.13
C LEU A 81 7.93 7.15 9.52
N PHE A 82 6.95 8.03 9.64
CA PHE A 82 7.12 9.37 10.18
C PHE A 82 7.16 9.33 11.71
N SER A 83 8.36 9.24 12.26
CA SER A 83 8.60 9.07 13.71
C SER A 83 7.84 10.04 14.64
N PRO A 84 7.59 11.32 14.30
CA PRO A 84 6.87 12.22 15.21
C PRO A 84 5.45 11.79 15.52
N THR A 85 4.75 11.16 14.57
CA THR A 85 3.33 10.83 14.72
C THR A 85 3.04 9.34 14.63
N GLY A 86 3.91 8.56 13.99
CA GLY A 86 3.68 7.16 13.64
C GLY A 86 2.97 6.96 12.31
N ALA A 87 2.66 8.04 11.56
CA ALA A 87 2.12 7.93 10.21
C ALA A 87 3.11 7.22 9.28
N ILE A 88 2.60 6.59 8.22
CA ILE A 88 3.43 5.92 7.21
C ILE A 88 3.16 6.59 5.87
N ALA A 89 4.20 7.12 5.24
CA ALA A 89 4.10 7.71 3.92
C ALA A 89 3.91 6.63 2.85
N ALA A 90 3.07 6.88 1.84
CA ALA A 90 2.91 5.95 0.71
C ALA A 90 4.20 5.82 -0.13
N ALA A 91 5.02 6.88 -0.17
CA ALA A 91 6.40 6.81 -0.64
C ALA A 91 7.24 7.98 -0.09
N ALA A 92 8.57 7.89 -0.23
CA ALA A 92 9.50 8.96 0.15
C ALA A 92 9.66 10.04 -0.94
N THR A 93 9.04 9.84 -2.11
CA THR A 93 9.21 10.67 -3.30
C THR A 93 7.94 11.40 -3.69
N THR A 94 8.12 12.39 -4.57
CA THR A 94 7.05 13.11 -5.25
C THR A 94 7.41 13.24 -6.73
N SER A 95 6.40 13.35 -7.58
CA SER A 95 6.55 13.80 -8.97
C SER A 95 7.42 12.92 -9.86
N LEU A 96 7.62 11.66 -9.47
CA LEU A 96 8.18 10.65 -10.34
C LEU A 96 7.09 10.20 -11.32
N PRO A 97 7.33 10.25 -12.63
CA PRO A 97 6.29 10.04 -13.61
C PRO A 97 5.89 8.57 -13.68
N GLU A 98 4.60 8.33 -13.91
CA GLU A 98 4.08 6.98 -14.13
C GLU A 98 4.30 6.49 -15.58
N ASN A 99 4.60 7.41 -16.50
CA ASN A 99 4.89 7.10 -17.90
C ASN A 99 5.74 8.21 -18.56
N PRO A 100 6.38 7.95 -19.72
CA PRO A 100 7.27 8.92 -20.38
C PRO A 100 6.61 10.22 -20.90
N ARG A 101 5.27 10.31 -20.92
CA ARG A 101 4.55 11.51 -21.37
C ARG A 101 4.27 12.50 -20.24
N GLY A 102 4.54 12.12 -18.98
CA GLY A 102 4.23 12.92 -17.80
C GLY A 102 2.72 13.02 -17.49
N GLY A 103 2.33 14.05 -16.76
CA GLY A 103 0.92 14.32 -16.39
C GLY A 103 0.38 13.52 -15.20
N LYS A 104 0.88 12.31 -14.96
CA LYS A 104 0.62 11.49 -13.77
C LYS A 104 1.90 11.43 -12.91
N ASN A 105 2.17 12.52 -12.19
CA ASN A 105 3.42 12.73 -11.45
C ASN A 105 3.07 13.19 -10.03
N TRP A 106 2.39 12.36 -9.23
CA TRP A 106 1.79 12.81 -7.97
C TRP A 106 2.76 12.75 -6.78
N ASP A 107 2.45 13.52 -5.73
CA ASP A 107 3.16 13.47 -4.45
C ASP A 107 2.57 12.36 -3.58
N TYR A 108 3.44 11.46 -3.11
CA TYR A 108 3.07 10.29 -2.31
C TYR A 108 3.54 10.40 -0.85
N ARG A 109 4.03 11.57 -0.43
CA ARG A 109 4.51 11.83 0.95
C ARG A 109 3.37 12.11 1.93
N PHE A 110 2.27 11.37 1.79
CA PHE A 110 1.08 11.42 2.63
C PHE A 110 0.74 10.02 3.15
N ALA A 111 -0.12 9.94 4.16
CA ALA A 111 -0.54 8.69 4.75
C ALA A 111 -1.91 8.28 4.21
N TRP A 112 -1.93 7.25 3.36
CA TRP A 112 -3.16 6.60 2.90
C TRP A 112 -3.68 5.65 3.97
N VAL A 113 -4.98 5.68 4.21
CA VAL A 113 -5.63 4.79 5.20
C VAL A 113 -5.46 3.33 4.82
N ARG A 114 -5.60 3.01 3.53
CA ARG A 114 -5.39 1.68 2.97
C ARG A 114 -3.98 1.16 3.24
N ASP A 115 -2.97 1.93 2.84
CA ASP A 115 -1.57 1.53 2.98
C ASP A 115 -1.22 1.31 4.45
N LEU A 116 -1.77 2.13 5.35
CA LEU A 116 -1.64 1.92 6.78
C LEU A 116 -2.29 0.63 7.27
N ALA A 117 -3.50 0.32 6.80
CA ALA A 117 -4.20 -0.92 7.15
C ALA A 117 -3.40 -2.15 6.72
N TYR A 118 -2.85 -2.13 5.50
CA TYR A 118 -2.02 -3.22 4.98
C TYR A 118 -0.69 -3.31 5.72
N THR A 119 -0.10 -2.18 6.12
CA THR A 119 1.12 -2.16 6.94
C THR A 119 0.91 -2.77 8.31
N ALA A 120 -0.19 -2.44 8.96
CA ALA A 120 -0.48 -3.03 10.26
C ALA A 120 -0.78 -4.52 10.17
N HIS A 121 -1.44 -5.00 9.11
CA HIS A 121 -1.61 -6.42 8.86
C HIS A 121 -0.26 -7.14 8.72
N ALA A 122 0.59 -6.63 7.84
CA ALA A 122 1.96 -7.10 7.67
C ALA A 122 2.74 -7.13 9.00
N TRP A 123 2.77 -6.01 9.72
CA TRP A 123 3.53 -5.89 10.97
C TRP A 123 2.97 -6.71 12.13
N VAL A 124 1.67 -6.93 12.21
CA VAL A 124 1.09 -7.87 13.18
C VAL A 124 1.58 -9.29 12.93
N GLY A 125 1.68 -9.71 11.66
CA GLY A 125 2.23 -11.01 11.28
C GLY A 125 3.68 -11.23 11.72
N PHE A 126 4.42 -10.14 11.94
CA PHE A 126 5.80 -10.16 12.45
C PHE A 126 5.91 -9.93 13.95
N GLY A 127 4.79 -9.90 14.66
CA GLY A 127 4.70 -9.48 16.05
C GLY A 127 4.38 -7.99 16.14
N LEU A 128 3.28 -7.66 16.81
CA LEU A 128 2.86 -6.27 17.01
C LEU A 128 3.92 -5.48 17.78
N ARG A 129 4.47 -4.42 17.16
CA ARG A 129 5.46 -3.52 17.77
C ARG A 129 4.84 -2.20 18.21
N GLU A 130 5.58 -1.44 19.01
CA GLU A 130 5.21 -0.08 19.43
C GLU A 130 4.91 0.83 18.23
N GLU A 131 5.61 0.64 17.11
CA GLU A 131 5.37 1.39 15.87
C GLU A 131 4.01 1.07 15.24
N THR A 132 3.61 -0.21 15.22
CA THR A 132 2.29 -0.63 14.74
C THR A 132 1.19 -0.04 15.61
N HIS A 133 1.37 -0.06 16.93
CA HIS A 133 0.44 0.59 17.86
C HIS A 133 0.38 2.11 17.64
N ALA A 134 1.52 2.77 17.44
CA ALA A 134 1.58 4.20 17.20
C ALA A 134 0.86 4.60 15.90
N ALA A 135 1.07 3.84 14.82
CA ALA A 135 0.42 4.01 13.52
C ALA A 135 -1.11 3.89 13.62
N ILE A 136 -1.61 2.81 14.22
CA ILE A 136 -3.06 2.59 14.45
C ILE A 136 -3.64 3.71 15.31
N SER A 137 -2.96 4.03 16.40
CA SER A 137 -3.40 5.08 17.33
C SER A 137 -3.44 6.45 16.66
N TRP A 138 -2.48 6.75 15.79
CA TRP A 138 -2.46 7.96 14.99
C TRP A 138 -3.67 8.02 14.07
N LEU A 139 -3.94 6.99 13.27
CA LEU A 139 -5.08 6.99 12.35
C LEU A 139 -6.41 7.18 13.07
N LEU A 140 -6.62 6.45 14.17
CA LEU A 140 -7.85 6.57 14.95
C LEU A 140 -8.02 7.96 15.58
N ARG A 141 -6.92 8.61 15.99
CA ARG A 141 -6.97 10.03 16.43
C ARG A 141 -7.28 10.97 15.26
N THR A 142 -6.65 10.75 14.11
CA THR A 142 -6.81 11.56 12.90
C THR A 142 -8.24 11.49 12.36
N ILE A 143 -8.84 10.30 12.28
CA ILE A 143 -10.25 10.15 11.88
C ILE A 143 -11.16 10.89 12.86
N ARG A 144 -10.99 10.67 14.18
CA ARG A 144 -11.81 11.38 15.18
C ARG A 144 -11.68 12.90 15.10
N LYS A 145 -10.50 13.43 14.81
CA LYS A 145 -10.25 14.88 14.64
C LYS A 145 -10.99 15.44 13.44
N ASN A 146 -11.04 14.69 12.33
CA ASN A 146 -11.60 15.17 11.06
C ASN A 146 -13.08 14.80 10.85
N GLY A 147 -13.67 14.00 11.74
CA GLY A 147 -15.09 13.61 11.72
C GLY A 147 -15.31 12.16 11.28
N PRO A 148 -16.56 11.67 11.27
CA PRO A 148 -16.87 10.28 10.93
C PRO A 148 -16.62 9.94 9.45
N GLU A 149 -16.40 10.95 8.60
CA GLU A 149 -16.06 10.74 7.19
C GLU A 149 -14.57 10.44 7.04
N VAL A 150 -14.27 9.15 6.89
CA VAL A 150 -12.93 8.65 6.62
C VAL A 150 -12.46 9.22 5.29
N GLN A 151 -11.35 9.95 5.31
CA GLN A 151 -10.69 10.43 4.10
C GLN A 151 -9.77 9.35 3.54
N VAL A 152 -9.50 9.41 2.24
CA VAL A 152 -8.59 8.48 1.56
C VAL A 152 -7.16 8.59 2.12
N MET A 153 -6.73 9.82 2.39
CA MET A 153 -5.39 10.14 2.87
C MET A 153 -5.39 11.39 3.75
N TYR A 154 -4.32 11.53 4.54
CA TYR A 154 -4.04 12.68 5.41
C TYR A 154 -2.58 13.11 5.28
N THR A 155 -2.27 14.35 5.66
CA THR A 155 -0.88 14.74 5.93
C THR A 155 -0.28 13.85 7.01
N LEU A 156 1.06 13.76 7.08
CA LEU A 156 1.72 12.96 8.12
C LEU A 156 1.43 13.47 9.55
N ASP A 157 1.04 14.75 9.66
CA ASP A 157 0.59 15.40 10.90
C ASP A 157 -0.92 15.19 11.18
N GLY A 158 -1.67 14.60 10.25
CA GLY A 158 -3.08 14.24 10.42
C GLY A 158 -4.08 15.35 10.04
N ASP A 159 -3.69 16.27 9.17
CA ASP A 159 -4.60 17.22 8.55
C ASP A 159 -5.23 16.60 7.30
N ALA A 160 -6.53 16.87 7.09
CA ALA A 160 -7.26 16.36 5.94
C ALA A 160 -7.00 17.16 4.66
N GLU A 161 -6.70 18.47 4.77
CA GLU A 161 -6.53 19.36 3.62
C GLU A 161 -5.16 19.19 2.98
N ILE A 162 -5.15 18.74 1.72
CA ILE A 162 -3.97 18.51 0.89
C ILE A 162 -4.17 19.32 -0.39
N GLY A 163 -3.53 20.49 -0.44
CA GLY A 163 -3.50 21.31 -1.66
C GLY A 163 -2.64 20.66 -2.75
N LEU A 164 -2.87 21.04 -4.01
CA LEU A 164 -2.00 20.69 -5.14
C LEU A 164 -1.30 21.94 -5.65
N GLU A 165 0.02 21.99 -5.51
CA GLU A 165 0.87 23.06 -6.03
C GLU A 165 1.74 22.55 -7.18
N LYS A 166 1.91 23.36 -8.23
CA LYS A 166 2.78 23.04 -9.37
C LYS A 166 4.04 23.89 -9.34
N HIS A 167 5.18 23.23 -9.49
CA HIS A 167 6.50 23.85 -9.47
C HIS A 167 7.06 24.00 -10.88
N GLN A 168 7.65 25.16 -11.18
CA GLN A 168 8.28 25.46 -12.47
C GLN A 168 9.73 24.97 -12.51
N VAL A 169 9.91 23.66 -12.37
CA VAL A 169 11.22 22.98 -12.44
C VAL A 169 11.20 21.87 -13.51
N PRO A 170 12.37 21.44 -14.03
CA PRO A 170 12.42 20.50 -15.15
C PRO A 170 11.82 19.11 -14.88
N GLY A 171 11.77 18.66 -13.62
CA GLY A 171 11.33 17.31 -13.25
C GLY A 171 12.26 16.20 -13.72
N TRP A 172 11.98 14.96 -13.30
CA TRP A 172 12.82 13.82 -13.61
C TRP A 172 12.80 13.53 -15.12
N ASN A 173 13.98 13.46 -15.74
CA ASN A 173 14.15 13.27 -17.19
C ASN A 173 13.32 14.26 -18.05
N GLY A 174 13.09 15.49 -17.54
CA GLY A 174 12.29 16.50 -18.22
C GLY A 174 10.77 16.31 -18.13
N ASN A 175 10.29 15.31 -17.38
CA ASN A 175 8.85 15.06 -17.22
C ASN A 175 8.20 16.07 -16.28
N GLN A 176 7.08 16.61 -16.71
CA GLN A 176 6.27 17.58 -15.98
C GLN A 176 4.82 17.10 -15.86
N PRO A 177 4.04 17.64 -14.89
CA PRO A 177 4.42 18.65 -13.90
C PRO A 177 5.28 18.07 -12.76
N VAL A 178 6.00 18.95 -12.06
CA VAL A 178 6.45 18.67 -10.69
C VAL A 178 5.45 19.30 -9.75
N VAL A 179 4.94 18.53 -8.80
CA VAL A 179 3.92 18.96 -7.86
C VAL A 179 4.30 18.68 -6.41
N THR A 180 3.72 19.47 -5.51
CA THR A 180 3.53 19.08 -4.11
C THR A 180 2.03 18.89 -3.90
N GLY A 181 1.64 17.78 -3.25
CA GLY A 181 0.23 17.46 -3.07
C GLY A 181 -0.34 16.42 -4.04
N ASN A 182 -1.59 16.05 -3.78
CA ASN A 182 -2.27 14.98 -4.50
C ASN A 182 -3.78 15.29 -4.63
N PRO A 183 -4.37 15.18 -5.84
CA PRO A 183 -5.78 15.52 -6.10
C PRO A 183 -6.80 14.49 -5.62
N ALA A 184 -6.38 13.35 -5.07
CA ALA A 184 -7.28 12.29 -4.61
C ALA A 184 -8.12 12.70 -3.38
N GLN A 185 -7.78 13.83 -2.75
CA GLN A 185 -8.50 14.33 -1.60
C GLN A 185 -9.96 14.65 -1.94
N GLY A 186 -10.90 14.21 -1.11
CA GLY A 186 -12.34 14.45 -1.29
C GLY A 186 -13.06 13.51 -2.26
N GLN A 187 -12.33 12.57 -2.90
CA GLN A 187 -12.97 11.48 -3.62
C GLN A 187 -13.64 10.50 -2.66
N LEU A 188 -14.86 10.08 -2.98
CA LEU A 188 -15.47 8.96 -2.28
C LEU A 188 -14.77 7.67 -2.73
N GLN A 189 -14.13 6.98 -1.80
CA GLN A 189 -13.66 5.61 -1.98
C GLN A 189 -14.31 4.72 -0.95
N LEU A 190 -15.06 3.73 -1.38
CA LEU A 190 -15.79 2.86 -0.46
C LEU A 190 -14.91 1.78 0.18
N GLY A 191 -13.77 1.45 -0.44
CA GLY A 191 -12.80 0.49 0.09
C GLY A 191 -12.22 0.88 1.45
N VAL A 192 -12.07 2.19 1.71
CA VAL A 192 -11.43 2.72 2.94
C VAL A 192 -12.15 2.31 4.23
N TYR A 193 -13.46 2.07 4.14
CA TYR A 193 -14.26 1.58 5.26
C TYR A 193 -13.86 0.15 5.64
N GLY A 194 -13.60 -0.70 4.64
CA GLY A 194 -13.09 -2.05 4.83
C GLY A 194 -11.70 -2.03 5.46
N ASP A 195 -10.80 -1.22 4.90
CA ASP A 195 -9.42 -1.10 5.38
C ASP A 195 -9.36 -0.71 6.87
N LEU A 196 -10.17 0.27 7.30
CA LEU A 196 -10.19 0.73 8.69
C LEU A 196 -10.69 -0.33 9.68
N ILE A 197 -11.77 -1.04 9.33
CA ILE A 197 -12.35 -2.04 10.23
C ILE A 197 -11.44 -3.29 10.26
N ALA A 198 -10.90 -3.72 9.11
CA ALA A 198 -9.95 -4.82 9.00
C ALA A 198 -8.67 -4.56 9.81
N LEU A 199 -8.17 -3.32 9.80
CA LEU A 199 -7.07 -2.88 10.66
C LEU A 199 -7.37 -3.12 12.14
N CYS A 200 -8.56 -2.70 12.60
CA CYS A 200 -8.95 -2.83 14.00
C CYS A 200 -9.21 -4.29 14.39
N ARG A 201 -9.76 -5.09 13.47
CA ARG A 201 -9.87 -6.55 13.64
C ARG A 201 -8.51 -7.18 13.83
N THR A 202 -7.55 -6.92 12.93
CA THR A 202 -6.18 -7.43 13.02
C THR A 202 -5.54 -7.07 14.37
N TYR A 203 -5.73 -5.83 14.83
CA TYR A 203 -5.22 -5.38 16.13
C TYR A 203 -5.80 -6.17 17.31
N VAL A 204 -7.10 -6.50 17.26
CA VAL A 204 -7.79 -7.30 18.28
C VAL A 204 -7.41 -8.78 18.21
N GLU A 205 -7.30 -9.36 17.00
CA GLU A 205 -6.84 -10.75 16.80
C GLU A 205 -5.44 -10.97 17.37
N ALA A 206 -4.58 -9.93 17.34
CA ALA A 206 -3.28 -9.93 18.00
C ALA A 206 -3.34 -9.84 19.55
N GLY A 207 -4.52 -9.89 20.16
CA GLY A 207 -4.74 -9.92 21.62
C GLY A 207 -4.93 -8.55 22.26
N ASN A 208 -5.02 -7.46 21.48
CA ASN A 208 -5.19 -6.11 22.02
C ASN A 208 -6.66 -5.75 22.22
N ARG A 209 -6.88 -4.58 22.82
CA ARG A 209 -8.22 -4.06 23.11
C ARG A 209 -8.42 -2.68 22.54
N LEU A 210 -9.64 -2.46 22.05
CA LEU A 210 -10.11 -1.16 21.60
C LEU A 210 -10.76 -0.42 22.78
N ASP A 211 -10.53 0.88 22.87
CA ASP A 211 -11.23 1.72 23.83
C ASP A 211 -12.68 1.98 23.40
N ILE A 212 -13.53 2.43 24.33
CA ILE A 212 -14.97 2.65 24.09
C ILE A 212 -15.22 3.65 22.95
N GLN A 213 -14.40 4.70 22.81
CA GLN A 213 -14.58 5.70 21.76
C GLN A 213 -14.25 5.11 20.39
N THR A 214 -13.17 4.34 20.30
CA THR A 214 -12.81 3.59 19.09
C THR A 214 -13.91 2.59 18.72
N GLY A 215 -14.44 1.85 19.69
CA GLY A 215 -15.53 0.91 19.42
C GLY A 215 -16.80 1.58 18.87
N ARG A 216 -17.18 2.75 19.42
CA ARG A 216 -18.31 3.53 18.88
C ARG A 216 -18.04 4.05 17.46
N LEU A 217 -16.84 4.56 17.22
CA LEU A 217 -16.43 5.00 15.89
C LEU A 217 -16.57 3.87 14.86
N LEU A 218 -16.11 2.66 15.17
CA LEU A 218 -16.21 1.53 14.24
C LEU A 218 -17.65 1.10 13.98
N ALA A 219 -18.52 1.13 15.00
CA ALA A 219 -19.95 0.88 14.80
C ALA A 219 -20.61 1.95 13.91
N ASP A 220 -20.27 3.23 14.09
CA ASP A 220 -20.75 4.33 13.24
C ASP A 220 -20.25 4.18 11.79
N VAL A 221 -18.99 3.76 11.60
CA VAL A 221 -18.40 3.47 10.29
C VAL A 221 -19.13 2.31 9.61
N ALA A 222 -19.40 1.21 10.32
CA ALA A 222 -20.13 0.06 9.79
C ALA A 222 -21.59 0.41 9.41
N ASP A 223 -22.28 1.19 10.24
CA ASP A 223 -23.61 1.72 9.93
C ASP A 223 -23.58 2.62 8.69
N ARG A 224 -22.53 3.42 8.53
CA ARG A 224 -22.33 4.26 7.35
C ARG A 224 -22.06 3.42 6.10
N THR A 225 -21.30 2.33 6.20
CA THR A 225 -21.09 1.38 5.08
C THR A 225 -22.41 0.78 4.61
N CYS A 226 -23.31 0.42 5.54
CA CYS A 226 -24.67 -0.07 5.20
C CYS A 226 -25.46 0.92 4.32
N ASP A 227 -25.28 2.22 4.54
CA ASP A 227 -25.97 3.27 3.81
C ASP A 227 -25.29 3.63 2.48
N LEU A 228 -23.95 3.63 2.46
CA LEU A 228 -23.18 4.14 1.34
C LEU A 228 -22.86 3.12 0.25
N TRP A 229 -22.86 1.82 0.54
CA TRP A 229 -22.34 0.82 -0.41
C TRP A 229 -23.05 0.83 -1.78
N ARG A 230 -24.31 1.30 -1.82
CA ARG A 230 -25.11 1.45 -3.05
C ARG A 230 -24.75 2.67 -3.90
N ARG A 231 -23.81 3.52 -3.47
CA ARG A 231 -23.35 4.67 -4.25
C ARG A 231 -22.27 4.26 -5.25
N GLU A 232 -22.13 5.04 -6.30
CA GLU A 232 -20.95 5.02 -7.15
C GLU A 232 -19.80 5.76 -6.46
N ASP A 233 -18.59 5.30 -6.70
CA ASP A 233 -17.37 5.80 -6.07
C ASP A 233 -16.21 5.84 -7.08
N SER A 234 -15.04 6.35 -6.69
CA SER A 234 -13.86 6.46 -7.57
C SER A 234 -13.01 5.18 -7.63
N GLY A 235 -13.35 4.16 -6.84
CA GLY A 235 -12.54 2.95 -6.73
C GLY A 235 -11.18 3.19 -6.07
N MET A 236 -10.41 2.11 -5.89
CA MET A 236 -9.08 2.18 -5.28
C MET A 236 -8.05 2.92 -6.17
N TRP A 237 -8.31 2.97 -7.48
CA TRP A 237 -7.46 3.62 -8.48
C TRP A 237 -7.77 5.10 -8.71
N GLU A 238 -8.63 5.71 -7.88
CA GLU A 238 -8.90 7.16 -7.90
C GLU A 238 -9.45 7.66 -9.25
N LEU A 239 -10.29 6.83 -9.86
CA LEU A 239 -10.78 7.04 -11.23
C LEU A 239 -11.74 8.22 -11.32
N PRO A 240 -11.70 8.98 -12.42
CA PRO A 240 -12.53 10.17 -12.61
C PRO A 240 -14.01 9.82 -12.86
N GLU A 241 -14.29 8.64 -13.43
CA GLU A 241 -15.65 8.16 -13.62
C GLU A 241 -16.13 7.50 -12.33
N LEU A 242 -17.29 7.93 -11.82
CA LEU A 242 -17.91 7.26 -10.67
C LEU A 242 -18.69 6.06 -11.17
N ARG A 243 -18.36 4.87 -10.65
CA ARG A 243 -19.07 3.62 -10.97
C ARG A 243 -19.25 2.77 -9.73
N HIS A 244 -20.06 1.72 -9.84
CA HIS A 244 -20.08 0.66 -8.83
C HIS A 244 -18.91 -0.30 -9.04
N TYR A 245 -17.70 0.13 -8.68
CA TYR A 245 -16.51 -0.69 -8.82
C TYR A 245 -16.62 -1.98 -8.00
N THR A 246 -16.31 -3.12 -8.62
CA THR A 246 -16.48 -4.45 -8.02
C THR A 246 -15.67 -4.59 -6.74
N SER A 247 -14.38 -4.22 -6.79
CA SER A 247 -13.50 -4.27 -5.62
C SER A 247 -14.00 -3.37 -4.48
N SER A 248 -14.55 -2.18 -4.78
CA SER A 248 -15.17 -1.32 -3.77
C SER A 248 -16.33 -2.00 -3.05
N LYS A 249 -17.16 -2.79 -3.76
CA LYS A 249 -18.28 -3.52 -3.14
C LYS A 249 -17.80 -4.69 -2.30
N MET A 250 -16.82 -5.45 -2.78
CA MET A 250 -16.18 -6.50 -1.99
C MET A 250 -15.52 -5.93 -0.72
N GLY A 251 -14.93 -4.73 -0.79
CA GLY A 251 -14.41 -4.00 0.38
C GLY A 251 -15.49 -3.62 1.38
N CYS A 252 -16.66 -3.14 0.92
CA CYS A 252 -17.82 -2.91 1.81
C CYS A 252 -18.34 -4.20 2.46
N TRP A 253 -18.37 -5.31 1.73
CA TRP A 253 -18.73 -6.61 2.29
C TRP A 253 -17.77 -6.97 3.45
N LYS A 254 -16.46 -6.83 3.20
CA LYS A 254 -15.44 -7.11 4.21
C LYS A 254 -15.56 -6.20 5.44
N ALA A 255 -15.86 -4.92 5.23
CA ALA A 255 -16.11 -3.98 6.32
C ALA A 255 -17.21 -4.47 7.27
N LEU A 256 -18.33 -4.95 6.72
CA LEU A 256 -19.47 -5.43 7.51
C LEU A 256 -19.19 -6.79 8.15
N ASP A 257 -18.45 -7.67 7.47
CA ASP A 257 -18.02 -8.96 8.03
C ASP A 257 -17.12 -8.76 9.27
N ASP A 258 -16.14 -7.86 9.17
CA ASP A 258 -15.23 -7.54 10.27
C ASP A 258 -15.92 -6.81 11.42
N ALA A 259 -16.86 -5.92 11.11
CA ALA A 259 -17.68 -5.26 12.12
C ALA A 259 -18.49 -6.28 12.92
N GLN A 260 -19.08 -7.26 12.23
CA GLN A 260 -19.84 -8.33 12.87
C GLN A 260 -18.93 -9.19 13.76
N TRP A 261 -17.75 -9.59 13.28
CA TRP A 261 -16.78 -10.33 14.08
C TRP A 261 -16.39 -9.58 15.35
N LEU A 262 -16.10 -8.28 15.23
CA LEU A 262 -15.76 -7.42 16.36
C LEU A 262 -16.92 -7.27 17.36
N ALA A 263 -18.16 -7.16 16.89
CA ALA A 263 -19.34 -7.07 17.75
C ALA A 263 -19.63 -8.38 18.48
N GLU A 264 -19.53 -9.52 17.80
CA GLU A 264 -19.70 -10.86 18.40
C GLU A 264 -18.65 -11.12 19.49
N GLY A 265 -17.43 -10.59 19.33
CA GLY A 265 -16.38 -10.60 20.36
C GLY A 265 -16.55 -9.57 21.49
N GLY A 266 -17.57 -8.70 21.43
CA GLY A 266 -17.82 -7.64 22.41
C GLY A 266 -16.83 -6.48 22.35
N HIS A 267 -16.13 -6.30 21.23
CA HIS A 267 -15.13 -5.25 21.03
C HIS A 267 -15.75 -3.93 20.57
N ILE A 268 -16.90 -3.98 19.89
CA ILE A 268 -17.66 -2.80 19.44
C ILE A 268 -19.15 -2.95 19.79
N PRO A 269 -19.92 -1.84 19.88
CA PRO A 269 -21.37 -1.91 20.10
C PRO A 269 -22.08 -2.69 19.00
N ASP A 270 -23.05 -3.53 19.40
CA ASP A 270 -23.74 -4.44 18.50
C ASP A 270 -24.93 -3.77 17.79
N ASN A 271 -24.91 -3.82 16.45
CA ASN A 271 -26.04 -3.56 15.56
C ASN A 271 -26.16 -4.69 14.50
N GLY A 272 -25.72 -5.90 14.86
CA GLY A 272 -25.29 -6.97 13.96
C GLY A 272 -26.35 -7.52 13.02
N ASP A 273 -27.65 -7.44 13.36
CA ASP A 273 -28.73 -7.88 12.46
C ASP A 273 -28.76 -7.07 11.16
N ARG A 274 -28.54 -5.74 11.25
CA ARG A 274 -28.48 -4.86 10.08
C ARG A 274 -27.23 -5.14 9.26
N TRP A 275 -26.07 -5.24 9.91
CA TRP A 275 -24.79 -5.43 9.22
C TRP A 275 -24.75 -6.76 8.48
N ARG A 276 -25.22 -7.84 9.11
CA ARG A 276 -25.32 -9.17 8.48
C ARG A 276 -26.23 -9.13 7.26
N ALA A 277 -27.41 -8.52 7.37
CA ALA A 277 -28.35 -8.40 6.26
C ALA A 277 -27.78 -7.58 5.09
N GLU A 278 -27.06 -6.49 5.35
CA GLU A 278 -26.42 -5.68 4.32
C GLU A 278 -25.19 -6.37 3.71
N ARG A 279 -24.38 -7.05 4.52
CA ARG A 279 -23.27 -7.89 4.04
C ARG A 279 -23.76 -8.94 3.05
N ASP A 280 -24.80 -9.69 3.41
CA ASP A 280 -25.36 -10.73 2.55
C ASP A 280 -25.96 -10.15 1.26
N ARG A 281 -26.57 -8.95 1.32
CA ARG A 281 -27.05 -8.21 0.13
C ARG A 281 -25.91 -7.79 -0.79
N ILE A 282 -24.80 -7.31 -0.24
CA ILE A 282 -23.63 -6.93 -1.04
C ILE A 282 -23.07 -8.15 -1.76
N HIS A 283 -22.91 -9.27 -1.06
CA HIS A 283 -22.41 -10.51 -1.65
C HIS A 283 -23.29 -10.98 -2.81
N ALA A 284 -24.61 -11.08 -2.59
CA ALA A 284 -25.56 -11.47 -3.63
C ALA A 284 -25.53 -10.50 -4.83
N TRP A 285 -25.44 -9.19 -4.56
CA TRP A 285 -25.38 -8.19 -5.62
C TRP A 285 -24.10 -8.31 -6.46
N VAL A 286 -22.94 -8.50 -5.84
CA VAL A 286 -21.66 -8.70 -6.56
C VAL A 286 -21.74 -9.98 -7.40
N ASP A 287 -22.24 -11.07 -6.83
CA ASP A 287 -22.38 -12.34 -7.54
C ASP A 287 -23.31 -12.30 -8.75
N GLU A 288 -24.34 -11.47 -8.69
CA GLU A 288 -25.32 -11.30 -9.77
C GLU A 288 -24.90 -10.27 -10.82
N ARG A 289 -24.19 -9.20 -10.40
CA ARG A 289 -23.99 -8.00 -11.24
C ARG A 289 -22.56 -7.79 -11.71
N CYS A 290 -21.58 -8.31 -10.99
CA CYS A 290 -20.16 -8.12 -11.27
C CYS A 290 -19.52 -9.33 -11.95
N TRP A 291 -20.18 -10.49 -11.95
CA TRP A 291 -19.73 -11.67 -12.70
C TRP A 291 -20.12 -11.56 -14.18
N SER A 292 -19.18 -11.81 -15.08
CA SER A 292 -19.42 -11.90 -16.51
C SER A 292 -19.32 -13.34 -16.99
N GLU A 293 -20.45 -13.93 -17.42
CA GLU A 293 -20.46 -15.28 -18.02
C GLU A 293 -19.68 -15.36 -19.33
N LYS A 294 -19.54 -14.23 -20.05
CA LYS A 294 -18.76 -14.17 -21.31
C LYS A 294 -17.26 -14.23 -21.04
N LEU A 295 -16.81 -13.56 -19.98
CA LEU A 295 -15.39 -13.47 -19.62
C LEU A 295 -14.98 -14.55 -18.62
N GLU A 296 -15.95 -15.20 -17.99
CA GLU A 296 -15.76 -16.09 -16.85
C GLU A 296 -14.93 -15.43 -15.74
N ALA A 297 -15.24 -14.16 -15.43
CA ALA A 297 -14.49 -13.38 -14.46
C ALA A 297 -15.37 -12.34 -13.77
N TYR A 298 -14.98 -11.94 -12.56
CA TYR A 298 -15.41 -10.67 -11.99
C TYR A 298 -14.82 -9.52 -12.80
N THR A 299 -15.66 -8.62 -13.28
CA THR A 299 -15.25 -7.46 -14.08
C THR A 299 -15.04 -6.22 -13.22
N LEU A 300 -14.40 -5.19 -13.79
CA LEU A 300 -14.10 -3.92 -13.12
C LEU A 300 -15.34 -3.26 -12.50
N ALA A 301 -16.47 -3.31 -13.18
CA ALA A 301 -17.77 -2.83 -12.70
C ALA A 301 -18.92 -3.51 -13.47
N PRO A 302 -20.16 -3.51 -12.94
CA PRO A 302 -21.32 -4.08 -13.65
C PRO A 302 -21.46 -3.57 -15.08
N GLY A 303 -21.68 -4.50 -16.01
CA GLY A 303 -21.84 -4.21 -17.43
C GLY A 303 -20.56 -3.81 -18.19
N SER A 304 -19.40 -3.75 -17.53
CA SER A 304 -18.10 -3.59 -18.19
C SER A 304 -17.58 -4.93 -18.73
N GLU A 305 -16.79 -4.88 -19.80
CA GLU A 305 -15.97 -6.00 -20.29
C GLU A 305 -14.49 -5.89 -19.85
N ASP A 306 -14.19 -4.94 -18.97
CA ASP A 306 -12.86 -4.66 -18.45
C ASP A 306 -12.59 -5.50 -17.20
N LEU A 307 -11.33 -5.90 -17.03
CA LEU A 307 -10.84 -6.61 -15.85
C LEU A 307 -10.13 -5.63 -14.94
N ASP A 308 -10.08 -5.94 -13.65
CA ASP A 308 -9.39 -5.13 -12.63
C ASP A 308 -8.67 -6.06 -11.64
N ALA A 309 -7.36 -5.88 -11.53
CA ALA A 309 -6.51 -6.64 -10.61
C ALA A 309 -6.86 -6.39 -9.14
N SER A 310 -7.50 -5.26 -8.80
CA SER A 310 -7.92 -4.94 -7.44
C SER A 310 -8.97 -5.90 -6.88
N VAL A 311 -9.62 -6.71 -7.72
CA VAL A 311 -10.53 -7.79 -7.26
C VAL A 311 -9.76 -8.88 -6.50
N LEU A 312 -8.50 -9.12 -6.86
CA LEU A 312 -7.66 -10.18 -6.27
C LEU A 312 -7.35 -9.94 -4.79
N LEU A 313 -7.39 -8.68 -4.35
CA LEU A 313 -7.28 -8.31 -2.92
C LEU A 313 -8.34 -8.99 -2.05
N HIS A 314 -9.46 -9.42 -2.62
CA HIS A 314 -10.58 -10.00 -1.88
C HIS A 314 -10.55 -11.54 -1.79
N ALA A 315 -9.56 -12.20 -2.39
CA ALA A 315 -9.29 -13.61 -2.14
C ALA A 315 -8.84 -13.86 -0.67
N PRO A 316 -7.80 -13.15 -0.14
CA PRO A 316 -7.39 -13.34 1.26
C PRO A 316 -8.45 -12.89 2.26
N THR A 317 -9.33 -11.94 1.92
CA THR A 317 -10.42 -11.50 2.82
C THR A 317 -11.51 -12.56 3.02
N GLY A 318 -11.56 -13.58 2.16
CA GLY A 318 -12.55 -14.65 2.19
C GLY A 318 -13.83 -14.35 1.43
N PHE A 319 -13.85 -13.30 0.59
CA PHE A 319 -15.02 -13.01 -0.25
C PHE A 319 -15.30 -14.16 -1.22
N ASP A 320 -14.28 -14.57 -1.98
CA ASP A 320 -14.33 -15.76 -2.83
C ASP A 320 -12.93 -16.39 -2.94
N ARG A 321 -12.86 -17.70 -2.72
CA ARG A 321 -11.67 -18.55 -2.88
C ARG A 321 -11.95 -19.79 -3.76
N GLY A 322 -13.11 -19.83 -4.40
CA GLY A 322 -13.59 -20.95 -5.20
C GLY A 322 -13.34 -20.77 -6.70
N GLU A 323 -14.20 -21.43 -7.49
CA GLU A 323 -14.06 -21.50 -8.95
C GLU A 323 -14.12 -20.12 -9.63
N ARG A 324 -14.98 -19.20 -9.16
CA ARG A 324 -15.13 -17.87 -9.77
C ARG A 324 -13.87 -17.03 -9.60
N MET A 325 -13.29 -16.96 -8.40
CA MET A 325 -11.99 -16.32 -8.19
C MET A 325 -10.88 -17.00 -9.00
N SER A 326 -10.84 -18.33 -9.07
CA SER A 326 -9.84 -19.04 -9.89
C SER A 326 -9.96 -18.72 -11.39
N LYS A 327 -11.17 -18.63 -11.93
CA LYS A 327 -11.38 -18.23 -13.34
C LYS A 327 -11.09 -16.75 -13.58
N THR A 328 -11.37 -15.90 -12.59
CA THR A 328 -10.95 -14.49 -12.62
C THR A 328 -9.43 -14.36 -12.70
N LEU A 329 -8.68 -15.19 -11.95
CA LEU A 329 -7.23 -15.30 -12.03
C LEU A 329 -6.76 -15.73 -13.43
N ASP A 330 -7.45 -16.68 -14.08
CA ASP A 330 -7.11 -17.09 -15.45
C ASP A 330 -7.30 -15.93 -16.44
N ALA A 331 -8.42 -15.22 -16.34
CA ALA A 331 -8.70 -14.07 -17.20
C ALA A 331 -7.69 -12.92 -17.01
N ILE A 332 -7.32 -12.61 -15.76
CA ILE A 332 -6.29 -11.60 -15.44
C ILE A 332 -4.91 -12.07 -15.90
N THR A 333 -4.57 -13.34 -15.69
CA THR A 333 -3.30 -13.93 -16.16
C THR A 333 -3.19 -13.82 -17.67
N GLN A 334 -4.26 -14.12 -18.40
CA GLN A 334 -4.23 -14.08 -19.86
C GLN A 334 -4.14 -12.66 -20.44
N ARG A 335 -4.74 -11.65 -19.78
CA ARG A 335 -4.99 -10.34 -20.41
C ARG A 335 -4.23 -9.17 -19.79
N LEU A 336 -3.85 -9.28 -18.52
CA LEU A 336 -3.20 -8.19 -17.78
C LEU A 336 -1.82 -8.56 -17.27
N THR A 337 -1.41 -9.83 -17.36
CA THR A 337 -0.13 -10.32 -16.83
C THR A 337 0.89 -10.49 -17.96
N THR A 338 2.10 -10.01 -17.73
CA THR A 338 3.22 -10.09 -18.67
C THR A 338 3.99 -11.40 -18.51
N GLU A 339 4.90 -11.69 -19.44
CA GLU A 339 5.76 -12.89 -19.36
C GLU A 339 6.63 -12.90 -18.09
N ASN A 340 6.96 -11.72 -17.54
CA ASN A 340 7.76 -11.57 -16.32
C ASN A 340 6.88 -11.53 -15.05
N HIS A 341 5.66 -12.04 -15.10
CA HIS A 341 4.67 -12.06 -14.00
C HIS A 341 4.18 -10.69 -13.50
N LEU A 342 4.59 -9.59 -14.12
CA LEU A 342 4.11 -8.27 -13.76
C LEU A 342 2.67 -8.05 -14.26
N VAL A 343 1.88 -7.23 -13.57
CA VAL A 343 0.44 -7.11 -13.81
C VAL A 343 0.01 -5.66 -14.00
N TYR A 344 -0.73 -5.38 -15.06
CA TYR A 344 -1.41 -4.08 -15.25
C TYR A 344 -2.61 -3.95 -14.31
N ARG A 345 -2.90 -2.72 -13.85
CA ARG A 345 -3.99 -2.48 -12.89
C ARG A 345 -5.36 -2.92 -13.41
N TYR A 346 -5.67 -2.56 -14.65
CA TYR A 346 -6.93 -2.91 -15.32
C TYR A 346 -6.78 -2.83 -16.84
N THR A 347 -7.80 -3.31 -17.58
CA THR A 347 -7.80 -3.31 -19.05
C THR A 347 -7.49 -1.92 -19.63
N GLY A 348 -6.54 -1.86 -20.58
CA GLY A 348 -6.16 -0.65 -21.30
C GLY A 348 -5.01 0.15 -20.67
N MET A 349 -4.52 -0.24 -19.49
CA MET A 349 -3.40 0.44 -18.83
C MET A 349 -2.05 0.28 -19.53
N ASP A 350 -1.89 -0.77 -20.34
CA ASP A 350 -0.75 -0.94 -21.25
C ASP A 350 -0.57 0.24 -22.23
N GLN A 351 -1.64 0.99 -22.50
CA GLN A 351 -1.62 2.17 -23.37
C GLN A 351 -1.35 3.48 -22.62
N GLU A 352 -1.37 3.47 -21.29
CA GLU A 352 -1.26 4.68 -20.46
C GLU A 352 0.00 4.69 -19.59
N GLU A 353 0.35 3.57 -18.99
CA GLU A 353 1.31 3.43 -17.91
C GLU A 353 2.02 2.07 -17.94
N GLN A 354 2.78 1.77 -16.89
CA GLN A 354 3.56 0.56 -16.75
C GLN A 354 2.87 -0.46 -15.83
N THR A 355 3.43 -1.67 -15.74
CA THR A 355 2.87 -2.70 -14.86
C THR A 355 3.06 -2.35 -13.39
N PHE A 356 2.06 -2.64 -12.56
CA PHE A 356 1.98 -2.20 -11.17
C PHE A 356 2.44 -3.33 -10.25
N VAL A 357 3.52 -3.09 -9.50
CA VAL A 357 4.22 -4.15 -8.75
C VAL A 357 3.30 -4.79 -7.71
N ALA A 358 2.49 -4.00 -7.00
CA ALA A 358 1.56 -4.53 -6.01
C ALA A 358 0.53 -5.49 -6.61
N CYS A 359 0.02 -5.23 -7.82
CA CYS A 359 -0.94 -6.11 -8.50
C CYS A 359 -0.37 -7.50 -8.77
N ALA A 360 0.93 -7.57 -9.07
CA ALA A 360 1.61 -8.83 -9.31
C ALA A 360 1.69 -9.68 -8.03
N PHE A 361 2.03 -9.07 -6.90
CA PHE A 361 2.01 -9.76 -5.60
C PHE A 361 0.59 -10.11 -5.11
N TRP A 362 -0.42 -9.29 -5.42
CA TRP A 362 -1.83 -9.66 -5.15
C TRP A 362 -2.26 -10.89 -5.95
N ARG A 363 -1.78 -11.03 -7.20
CA ARG A 363 -1.99 -12.25 -7.99
C ARG A 363 -1.35 -13.47 -7.34
N ALA A 364 -0.10 -13.38 -6.90
CA ALA A 364 0.56 -14.47 -6.18
C ALA A 364 -0.21 -14.87 -4.91
N THR A 365 -0.66 -13.86 -4.14
CA THR A 365 -1.50 -14.06 -2.93
C THR A 365 -2.81 -14.78 -3.26
N ALA A 366 -3.51 -14.34 -4.31
CA ALA A 366 -4.79 -14.90 -4.71
C ALA A 366 -4.64 -16.33 -5.27
N LEU A 367 -3.57 -16.63 -6.01
CA LEU A 367 -3.25 -17.98 -6.46
C LEU A 367 -3.11 -18.95 -5.27
N ALA A 368 -2.39 -18.54 -4.23
CA ALA A 368 -2.29 -19.32 -3.00
C ALA A 368 -3.66 -19.53 -2.34
N CYS A 369 -4.47 -18.47 -2.24
CA CYS A 369 -5.81 -18.54 -1.64
C CYS A 369 -6.78 -19.50 -2.34
N VAL A 370 -6.63 -19.72 -3.65
CA VAL A 370 -7.47 -20.67 -4.43
C VAL A 370 -6.84 -22.07 -4.56
N GLY A 371 -5.75 -22.34 -3.85
CA GLY A 371 -5.08 -23.64 -3.86
C GLY A 371 -4.13 -23.89 -5.03
N ARG A 372 -3.81 -22.87 -5.83
CA ARG A 372 -2.87 -22.94 -6.98
C ARG A 372 -1.45 -22.63 -6.51
N HIS A 373 -0.97 -23.41 -5.54
CA HIS A 373 0.27 -23.13 -4.81
C HIS A 373 1.51 -23.09 -5.71
N ALA A 374 1.69 -24.05 -6.61
CA ALA A 374 2.84 -24.08 -7.51
C ALA A 374 2.98 -22.80 -8.35
N GLU A 375 1.86 -22.29 -8.88
CA GLU A 375 1.84 -21.04 -9.65
C GLU A 375 2.07 -19.81 -8.76
N ALA A 376 1.60 -19.84 -7.50
CA ALA A 376 1.86 -18.79 -6.53
C ALA A 376 3.36 -18.71 -6.20
N LEU A 377 4.01 -19.86 -5.97
CA LEU A 377 5.45 -19.95 -5.69
C LEU A 377 6.28 -19.47 -6.89
N GLU A 378 5.97 -19.93 -8.10
CA GLU A 378 6.65 -19.49 -9.33
C GLU A 378 6.54 -17.98 -9.53
N ALA A 379 5.33 -17.42 -9.37
CA ALA A 379 5.13 -15.99 -9.45
C ALA A 379 5.93 -15.24 -8.37
N MET A 380 5.94 -15.75 -7.13
CA MET A 380 6.66 -15.10 -6.04
C MET A 380 8.16 -15.05 -6.30
N ASP A 381 8.78 -16.14 -6.73
CA ASP A 381 10.23 -16.18 -7.04
C ASP A 381 10.60 -15.23 -8.18
N ALA A 382 9.77 -15.18 -9.22
CA ALA A 382 10.00 -14.28 -10.34
C ALA A 382 9.89 -12.81 -9.94
N LEU A 383 8.98 -12.49 -9.01
CA LEU A 383 8.71 -11.12 -8.57
C LEU A 383 9.73 -10.61 -7.55
N VAL A 384 10.20 -11.44 -6.61
CA VAL A 384 11.24 -11.01 -5.64
C VAL A 384 12.57 -10.68 -6.34
N ALA A 385 12.82 -11.28 -7.49
CA ALA A 385 14.00 -10.99 -8.31
C ALA A 385 13.94 -9.63 -9.05
N GLN A 386 12.81 -8.92 -9.00
CA GLN A 386 12.62 -7.63 -9.70
C GLN A 386 13.03 -6.41 -8.88
N GLY A 387 13.40 -6.59 -7.61
CA GLY A 387 13.95 -5.52 -6.78
C GLY A 387 15.22 -4.93 -7.39
N ASN A 388 15.52 -3.66 -7.10
CA ASN A 388 16.77 -3.06 -7.57
C ASN A 388 18.00 -3.65 -6.84
N ASP A 389 19.19 -3.08 -7.08
CA ASP A 389 20.46 -3.51 -6.50
C ASP A 389 20.52 -3.50 -4.96
N VAL A 390 19.58 -2.82 -4.30
CA VAL A 390 19.42 -2.81 -2.84
C VAL A 390 18.08 -3.42 -2.37
N GLY A 391 17.35 -4.08 -3.28
CA GLY A 391 16.09 -4.79 -3.00
C GLY A 391 14.89 -3.90 -2.69
N ILE A 392 14.87 -2.66 -3.18
CA ILE A 392 13.68 -1.79 -3.09
C ILE A 392 12.83 -1.87 -4.36
N TYR A 393 11.52 -1.62 -4.23
CA TYR A 393 10.57 -1.60 -5.32
C TYR A 393 9.98 -0.21 -5.52
N SER A 394 9.84 0.18 -6.80
CA SER A 394 9.00 1.31 -7.20
C SER A 394 7.53 0.89 -7.29
N GLU A 395 6.68 1.88 -7.54
CA GLU A 395 5.28 1.68 -7.86
C GLU A 395 5.04 0.81 -9.10
N MET A 396 5.83 1.05 -10.16
CA MET A 396 5.73 0.30 -11.40
C MET A 396 7.08 -0.12 -11.93
N ILE A 397 7.05 -1.20 -12.70
CA ILE A 397 8.19 -1.71 -13.47
C ILE A 397 7.76 -1.81 -14.93
N ALA A 398 8.60 -1.33 -15.84
CA ALA A 398 8.34 -1.44 -17.26
C ALA A 398 8.57 -2.87 -17.75
N GLU A 399 7.60 -3.45 -18.45
CA GLU A 399 7.71 -4.80 -19.04
C GLU A 399 8.89 -4.90 -20.02
N SER A 400 9.15 -3.82 -20.76
CA SER A 400 10.10 -3.82 -21.89
C SER A 400 11.56 -3.97 -21.48
N ASP A 401 11.96 -3.37 -20.36
CA ASP A 401 13.37 -3.22 -19.97
C ASP A 401 13.62 -3.29 -18.45
N GLY A 402 12.56 -3.51 -17.65
CA GLY A 402 12.66 -3.56 -16.19
C GLY A 402 12.89 -2.21 -15.53
N ALA A 403 12.78 -1.09 -16.26
CA ALA A 403 12.97 0.24 -15.68
C ALA A 403 11.91 0.55 -14.61
N PHE A 404 12.33 1.21 -13.54
CA PHE A 404 11.44 1.64 -12.47
C PHE A 404 10.72 2.94 -12.83
N TRP A 405 9.41 2.98 -12.58
CA TRP A 405 8.53 4.13 -12.82
C TRP A 405 7.65 4.41 -11.59
N GLY A 406 7.12 5.63 -11.52
CA GLY A 406 6.36 6.09 -10.36
C GLY A 406 7.22 6.22 -9.10
N ASN A 407 6.58 6.25 -7.95
CA ASN A 407 7.23 6.59 -6.68
C ASN A 407 8.11 5.45 -6.10
N LEU A 408 9.11 5.81 -5.28
CA LEU A 408 10.15 4.89 -4.76
C LEU A 408 10.68 5.34 -3.37
N PRO A 409 10.95 4.42 -2.43
CA PRO A 409 10.33 3.11 -2.35
C PRO A 409 8.83 3.29 -2.18
N GLN A 410 8.03 2.46 -2.87
CA GLN A 410 6.58 2.54 -2.77
C GLN A 410 6.08 1.57 -1.69
N ALA A 411 5.36 2.09 -0.69
CA ALA A 411 4.87 1.31 0.44
C ALA A 411 3.99 0.14 -0.02
N LEU A 412 3.02 0.41 -0.90
CA LEU A 412 2.06 -0.60 -1.33
C LEU A 412 2.70 -1.84 -1.98
N SER A 413 3.80 -1.68 -2.72
CA SER A 413 4.55 -2.78 -3.36
C SER A 413 5.26 -3.63 -2.34
N HIS A 414 5.96 -2.99 -1.39
CA HIS A 414 6.61 -3.68 -0.28
C HIS A 414 5.60 -4.38 0.65
N LEU A 415 4.43 -3.78 0.85
CA LEU A 415 3.32 -4.38 1.59
C LEU A 415 2.72 -5.58 0.89
N ALA A 416 2.53 -5.49 -0.43
CA ALA A 416 2.01 -6.59 -1.22
C ALA A 416 2.97 -7.78 -1.22
N LEU A 417 4.29 -7.54 -1.33
CA LEU A 417 5.32 -8.58 -1.21
C LEU A 417 5.24 -9.30 0.14
N ILE A 418 5.27 -8.54 1.23
CA ILE A 418 5.19 -9.10 2.57
C ILE A 418 3.91 -9.91 2.77
N ASN A 419 2.76 -9.35 2.38
CA ASN A 419 1.48 -10.03 2.54
C ASN A 419 1.42 -11.32 1.71
N ALA A 420 1.96 -11.32 0.48
CA ALA A 420 2.05 -12.51 -0.34
C ALA A 420 2.91 -13.57 0.36
N ALA A 421 4.09 -13.20 0.85
CA ALA A 421 4.99 -14.13 1.54
C ALA A 421 4.38 -14.73 2.81
N LEU A 422 3.64 -13.94 3.60
CA LEU A 422 2.93 -14.40 4.79
C LEU A 422 1.77 -15.34 4.44
N VAL A 423 0.92 -14.95 3.49
CA VAL A 423 -0.23 -15.77 3.07
C VAL A 423 0.22 -17.08 2.45
N ILE A 424 1.27 -17.06 1.62
CA ILE A 424 1.83 -18.27 1.02
C ILE A 424 2.41 -19.18 2.10
N ARG A 425 3.19 -18.65 3.05
CA ARG A 425 3.69 -19.43 4.20
C ARG A 425 2.57 -20.09 4.98
N ASP A 426 1.45 -19.40 5.18
CA ASP A 426 0.35 -19.91 6.00
C ASP A 426 -0.56 -20.93 5.27
N LEU A 427 -0.52 -20.99 3.93
CA LEU A 427 -1.40 -21.83 3.12
C LEU A 427 -0.69 -22.97 2.39
N VAL A 428 0.60 -22.84 2.11
CA VAL A 428 1.40 -23.84 1.38
C VAL A 428 2.10 -24.76 2.37
N ASP A 429 2.13 -26.05 2.06
CA ASP A 429 2.79 -27.06 2.90
C ASP A 429 4.31 -26.78 3.02
N ASP A 430 4.85 -26.91 4.24
CA ASP A 430 6.27 -26.67 4.54
C ASP A 430 7.23 -27.43 3.62
N ALA A 431 6.84 -28.62 3.15
CA ALA A 431 7.66 -29.42 2.24
C ALA A 431 7.84 -28.75 0.86
N GLU A 432 6.81 -28.06 0.35
CA GLU A 432 6.89 -27.33 -0.92
C GLU A 432 7.70 -26.02 -0.77
N LEU A 433 7.71 -25.44 0.42
CA LEU A 433 8.51 -24.24 0.75
C LEU A 433 9.99 -24.57 0.98
N ALA A 434 10.29 -25.73 1.59
CA ALA A 434 11.65 -26.13 1.95
C ALA A 434 12.52 -26.56 0.75
N ASP A 435 11.91 -26.90 -0.38
CA ASP A 435 12.60 -27.26 -1.63
C ASP A 435 13.17 -26.02 -2.38
N ARG A 436 13.14 -24.84 -1.75
CA ARG A 436 13.51 -23.54 -2.35
C ARG A 436 14.66 -22.84 -1.64
#